data_AF-A0A7V5GSK2-F1
#
_entry.id   AF-A0A7V5GSK2-F1
#
_cell.length_a   1.000
_cell.length_b   1.000
_cell.length_c   1.000
_cell.angle_alpha   90.00
_cell.angle_beta   90.00
_cell.angle_gamma   90.00
#
_symmetry.space_group_name_H-M   'P 1'
#
loop_
_entity.id
_entity.type
_entity.pdbx_description
1 polymer ?
#
loop_
_entity_poly.entity_id
_entity_poly.type
_entity_poly.pdbx_seq_one_letter_code
_entity_poly.pdbx_strand_id
1 'polypeptide(L)'
;MTKELIGLMLVFPEVWKKALKEFQKENIFLENELLNLMLKNGEENNFNFDRFILSLGHKQKLRTEAEKFFFQKKYQLDLNNNLEEIIIGDPIETFQNYLKKIQKEKLKNKLVKLTYDLKTAEERKDQTAISFLRREFNEISKRLK
;
A
#
# COMPACT_ATOMS: atom_id res chain seq x y z
N MET A 1 -5.69 3.62 -2.29
CA MET A 1 -4.24 3.91 -2.19
C MET A 1 -3.35 2.70 -2.45
N THR A 2 -3.58 1.53 -1.84
CA THR A 2 -2.74 0.33 -2.09
C THR A 2 -2.71 -0.11 -3.55
N LYS A 3 -3.84 -0.02 -4.27
CA LYS A 3 -3.91 -0.35 -5.71
C LYS A 3 -3.05 0.59 -6.57
N GLU A 4 -3.08 1.88 -6.28
CA GLU A 4 -2.25 2.90 -6.94
C GLU A 4 -0.75 2.63 -6.75
N LEU A 5 -0.38 2.20 -5.54
CA LEU A 5 0.98 1.82 -5.21
C LEU A 5 1.44 0.60 -6.02
N ILE A 6 0.60 -0.45 -6.05
CA ILE A 6 0.86 -1.67 -6.82
C ILE A 6 1.03 -1.34 -8.30
N GLY A 7 0.10 -0.58 -8.89
CA GLY A 7 0.22 -0.16 -10.29
C GLY A 7 1.52 0.60 -10.56
N LEU A 8 1.89 1.51 -9.68
CA LEU A 8 3.13 2.29 -9.82
C LEU A 8 4.36 1.37 -9.77
N MET A 9 4.39 0.39 -8.87
CA MET A 9 5.48 -0.59 -8.78
C MET A 9 5.56 -1.50 -10.01
N LEU A 10 4.41 -1.88 -10.60
CA LEU A 10 4.38 -2.73 -11.80
C LEU A 10 4.89 -1.98 -13.05
N VAL A 11 4.66 -0.67 -13.14
CA VAL A 11 5.10 0.14 -14.28
C VAL A 11 6.56 0.58 -14.15
N PHE A 12 7.01 0.87 -12.93
CA PHE A 12 8.31 1.50 -12.65
C PHE A 12 9.20 0.58 -11.78
N PRO A 13 10.18 -0.14 -12.38
CA PRO A 13 11.04 -1.08 -11.65
C PRO A 13 11.81 -0.45 -10.48
N GLU A 14 12.24 0.79 -10.61
CA GLU A 14 12.91 1.58 -9.59
C GLU A 14 12.01 1.87 -8.38
N VAL A 15 10.71 2.11 -8.63
CA VAL A 15 9.72 2.26 -7.56
C VAL A 15 9.55 0.95 -6.82
N TRP A 16 9.46 -0.18 -7.52
CA TRP A 16 9.36 -1.49 -6.89
C TRP A 16 10.61 -1.82 -6.05
N LYS A 17 11.81 -1.57 -6.57
CA LYS A 17 13.07 -1.71 -5.82
C LYS A 17 13.07 -0.87 -4.55
N LYS A 18 12.64 0.39 -4.64
CA LYS A 18 12.56 1.28 -3.48
C LYS A 18 11.53 0.78 -2.47
N ALA A 19 10.35 0.37 -2.95
CA ALA A 19 9.30 -0.18 -2.14
C ALA A 19 9.83 -1.35 -1.30
N LEU A 20 10.49 -2.33 -1.92
CA LEU A 20 11.04 -3.48 -1.20
C LEU A 20 11.91 -3.06 0.01
N LYS A 21 12.80 -2.08 -0.18
CA LYS A 21 13.68 -1.56 0.88
C LYS A 21 12.90 -0.86 2.00
N GLU A 22 11.93 -0.01 1.65
CA GLU A 22 11.13 0.71 2.65
C GLU A 22 10.20 -0.23 3.43
N PHE A 23 9.59 -1.21 2.75
CA PHE A 23 8.73 -2.22 3.39
C PHE A 23 9.49 -3.10 4.37
N GLN A 24 10.74 -3.49 4.04
CA GLN A 24 11.62 -4.22 4.95
C GLN A 24 12.03 -3.37 6.16
N LYS A 25 12.37 -2.10 5.95
CA LYS A 25 12.82 -1.20 7.02
C LYS A 25 11.71 -0.87 8.02
N GLU A 26 10.50 -0.58 7.52
CA GLU A 26 9.41 -0.06 8.33
C GLU A 26 8.43 -1.15 8.81
N ASN A 27 8.69 -2.41 8.48
CA ASN A 27 7.82 -3.55 8.79
C ASN A 27 6.35 -3.29 8.43
N ILE A 28 6.11 -2.66 7.29
CA ILE A 28 4.78 -2.24 6.87
C ILE A 28 4.06 -3.46 6.29
N PHE A 29 3.22 -4.11 7.09
CA PHE A 29 2.38 -5.19 6.58
C PHE A 29 1.14 -4.63 5.89
N LEU A 30 0.94 -4.92 4.60
CA LEU A 30 -0.30 -4.60 3.88
C LEU A 30 -1.05 -5.90 3.58
N GLU A 31 -2.35 -5.93 3.89
CA GLU A 31 -3.24 -7.06 3.63
C GLU A 31 -3.61 -7.13 2.15
N ASN A 32 -2.63 -7.36 1.28
CA ASN A 32 -2.84 -7.56 -0.15
C ASN A 32 -1.91 -8.65 -0.68
N GLU A 33 -2.49 -9.75 -1.17
CA GLU A 33 -1.75 -10.92 -1.64
C GLU A 33 -0.83 -10.60 -2.82
N LEU A 34 -1.31 -9.81 -3.79
CA LEU A 34 -0.54 -9.41 -4.96
C LEU A 34 0.71 -8.61 -4.55
N LEU A 35 0.55 -7.61 -3.68
CA LEU A 35 1.67 -6.82 -3.17
C LEU A 35 2.67 -7.69 -2.39
N ASN A 36 2.19 -8.60 -1.56
CA ASN A 36 3.07 -9.50 -0.81
C ASN A 36 3.89 -10.41 -1.74
N LEU A 37 3.29 -10.90 -2.83
CA LEU A 37 4.01 -11.66 -3.85
C LEU A 37 5.01 -10.80 -4.62
N MET A 38 4.66 -9.55 -4.96
CA MET A 38 5.59 -8.62 -5.58
C MET A 38 6.79 -8.33 -4.69
N LEU A 39 6.57 -8.09 -3.40
CA LEU A 39 7.65 -7.83 -2.45
C LEU A 39 8.53 -9.08 -2.25
N LYS A 40 7.93 -10.28 -2.21
CA LYS A 40 8.66 -11.53 -2.04
C LYS A 40 9.50 -11.90 -3.27
N ASN A 41 8.92 -11.79 -4.46
CA ASN A 41 9.54 -12.32 -5.69
C ASN A 41 10.14 -11.21 -6.57
N GLY A 42 10.19 -9.96 -6.10
CA GLY A 42 10.62 -8.81 -6.90
C GLY A 42 12.05 -8.95 -7.42
N GLU A 43 12.98 -9.41 -6.57
CA GLU A 43 14.38 -9.62 -6.94
C GLU A 43 14.52 -10.76 -7.97
N GLU A 44 13.85 -11.89 -7.76
CA GLU A 44 13.86 -13.05 -8.68
C GLU A 44 13.35 -12.67 -10.08
N ASN A 45 12.37 -11.76 -10.13
CA ASN A 45 11.78 -11.27 -11.38
C ASN A 45 12.52 -10.04 -11.95
N ASN A 46 13.64 -9.62 -11.37
CA ASN A 46 14.36 -8.40 -11.73
C ASN A 46 13.46 -7.14 -11.75
N PHE A 47 12.43 -7.12 -10.91
CA PHE A 47 11.43 -6.04 -10.82
C PHE A 47 10.76 -5.73 -12.16
N ASN A 48 10.66 -6.73 -13.04
CA ASN A 48 10.06 -6.60 -14.36
C ASN A 48 8.65 -7.22 -14.36
N PHE A 49 7.70 -6.45 -14.90
CA PHE A 49 6.29 -6.85 -14.99
C PHE A 49 6.10 -8.17 -15.74
N ASP A 50 6.67 -8.30 -16.95
CA ASP A 50 6.44 -9.47 -17.80
C ASP A 50 6.94 -10.76 -17.13
N ARG A 51 8.13 -10.71 -16.53
CA ARG A 51 8.69 -11.82 -15.74
C ARG A 51 7.81 -12.17 -14.57
N PHE A 52 7.35 -11.16 -13.83
CA PHE A 52 6.47 -11.36 -12.70
C PHE A 52 5.15 -12.04 -13.10
N ILE A 53 4.51 -11.58 -14.18
CA ILE A 53 3.29 -12.21 -14.71
C ILE A 53 3.54 -13.68 -15.06
N LEU A 54 4.65 -14.01 -15.71
CA LEU A 54 5.01 -15.40 -16.00
C LEU A 54 5.21 -16.22 -14.71
N SER A 55 5.82 -15.63 -13.68
CA SER A 55 6.04 -16.30 -12.39
C SER A 55 4.76 -16.62 -11.62
N LEU A 56 3.64 -15.93 -11.91
CA LEU A 56 2.36 -16.20 -11.27
C LEU A 56 1.73 -17.53 -11.71
N GLY A 57 2.17 -18.11 -12.82
CA GLY A 57 1.73 -19.43 -13.29
C GLY A 57 0.20 -19.56 -13.35
N HIS A 58 -0.36 -20.50 -12.59
CA HIS A 58 -1.80 -20.79 -12.54
C HIS A 58 -2.63 -19.82 -11.68
N LYS A 59 -2.03 -18.79 -11.07
CA LYS A 59 -2.74 -17.81 -10.23
C LYS A 59 -3.51 -16.77 -11.07
N GLN A 60 -4.49 -17.23 -11.84
CA GLN A 60 -5.20 -16.43 -12.84
C GLN A 60 -5.81 -15.14 -12.26
N LYS A 61 -6.39 -15.19 -11.06
CA LYS A 61 -6.98 -14.01 -10.41
C LYS A 61 -5.95 -12.90 -10.16
N LEU A 62 -4.79 -13.26 -9.62
CA LEU A 62 -3.71 -12.33 -9.32
C LEU A 62 -3.05 -11.80 -10.59
N ARG A 63 -2.92 -12.64 -11.61
CA ARG A 63 -2.45 -12.24 -12.93
C ARG A 63 -3.35 -11.17 -13.54
N THR A 64 -4.66 -11.43 -13.59
CA THR A 64 -5.63 -10.46 -14.12
C THR A 64 -5.66 -9.17 -13.29
N GLU A 65 -5.50 -9.26 -11.97
CA GLU A 65 -5.39 -8.08 -11.11
C GLU A 65 -4.13 -7.24 -11.40
N ALA A 66 -2.97 -7.90 -11.57
CA ALA A 66 -1.71 -7.24 -11.91
C ALA A 66 -1.76 -6.58 -13.29
N GLU A 67 -2.26 -7.29 -14.31
CA GLU A 67 -2.45 -6.76 -15.67
C GLU A 67 -3.37 -5.54 -15.66
N LYS A 68 -4.46 -5.59 -14.90
CA LYS A 68 -5.38 -4.46 -14.73
C LYS A 68 -4.68 -3.26 -14.10
N PHE A 69 -3.94 -3.45 -13.01
CA PHE A 69 -3.25 -2.33 -12.34
C PHE A 69 -2.12 -1.74 -13.18
N PHE A 70 -1.38 -2.58 -13.90
CA PHE A 70 -0.37 -2.13 -14.84
C PHE A 70 -1.00 -1.27 -15.93
N PHE A 71 -2.05 -1.77 -16.60
CA PHE A 71 -2.68 -1.05 -17.70
C PHE A 71 -3.30 0.27 -17.26
N GLN A 72 -4.05 0.27 -16.14
CA GLN A 72 -4.66 1.47 -15.57
C GLN A 72 -3.63 2.52 -15.14
N LYS A 73 -2.42 2.09 -14.77
CA LYS A 73 -1.36 3.02 -14.35
C LYS A 73 -0.50 3.50 -15.51
N LYS A 74 -0.33 2.66 -16.53
CA LYS A 74 0.51 2.95 -17.69
C LYS A 74 -0.24 3.71 -18.78
N TYR A 75 -1.54 3.49 -18.94
CA TYR A 75 -2.29 4.00 -20.07
C TYR A 75 -3.57 4.76 -19.67
N GLN A 76 -3.93 5.76 -20.46
CA GLN A 76 -5.21 6.46 -20.39
C GLN A 76 -5.77 6.71 -21.80
N LEU A 77 -7.07 7.02 -21.88
CA LEU A 77 -7.69 7.44 -23.14
C LEU A 77 -7.63 8.97 -23.25
N ASP A 78 -7.23 9.47 -24.42
CA ASP A 78 -7.33 10.90 -24.75
C ASP A 78 -8.79 11.30 -25.08
N LEU A 79 -9.01 12.57 -25.42
CA LEU A 79 -10.32 13.09 -25.82
C LEU A 79 -10.87 12.48 -27.12
N ASN A 80 -10.03 11.81 -27.90
CA ASN A 80 -10.35 11.19 -29.18
C ASN A 80 -10.43 9.65 -29.06
N ASN A 81 -10.41 9.10 -27.85
CA ASN A 81 -10.36 7.66 -27.56
C ASN A 81 -9.09 6.93 -28.06
N ASN A 82 -7.99 7.65 -28.28
CA ASN A 82 -6.68 7.05 -28.49
C ASN A 82 -6.04 6.65 -27.15
N LEU A 83 -5.30 5.55 -27.17
CA LEU A 83 -4.55 5.10 -26.00
C LEU A 83 -3.22 5.87 -25.91
N GLU A 84 -3.00 6.57 -24.81
CA GLU A 84 -1.75 7.28 -24.51
C GLU A 84 -1.09 6.74 -23.24
N GLU A 85 0.24 6.77 -23.21
CA GLU A 85 1.00 6.44 -22.00
C GLU A 85 0.95 7.59 -20.99
N ILE A 86 0.62 7.28 -19.73
CA ILE A 86 0.64 8.24 -18.64
C ILE A 86 2.10 8.58 -18.31
N ILE A 87 2.47 9.83 -18.56
CA ILE A 87 3.79 10.34 -18.18
C ILE A 87 3.74 10.80 -16.73
N ILE A 88 4.46 10.09 -15.87
CA ILE A 88 4.69 10.50 -14.47
C ILE A 88 6.06 11.16 -14.40
N GLY A 89 6.10 12.43 -13.99
CA GLY A 89 7.35 13.20 -13.91
C GLY A 89 8.37 12.59 -12.94
N ASP A 90 7.96 12.34 -11.69
CA ASP A 90 8.79 11.64 -10.70
C ASP A 90 8.00 10.47 -10.06
N PRO A 91 8.23 9.24 -10.54
CA PRO A 91 7.63 8.03 -9.97
C PRO A 91 8.01 7.79 -8.50
N ILE A 92 9.23 8.17 -8.09
CA ILE A 92 9.73 7.94 -6.73
C ILE A 92 9.06 8.90 -5.73
N GLU A 93 8.92 10.17 -6.10
CA GLU A 93 8.17 11.14 -5.28
C GLU A 93 6.70 10.71 -5.16
N THR A 94 6.09 10.29 -6.27
CA THR A 94 4.71 9.77 -6.29
C THR A 94 4.55 8.58 -5.34
N PHE A 95 5.52 7.65 -5.36
CA PHE A 95 5.58 6.52 -4.44
C PHE A 95 5.64 6.98 -2.98
N GLN A 96 6.53 7.91 -2.64
CA GLN A 96 6.66 8.41 -1.27
C GLN A 96 5.38 9.07 -0.77
N ASN A 97 4.71 9.82 -1.64
CA ASN A 97 3.43 10.45 -1.34
C ASN A 97 2.32 9.42 -1.09
N TYR A 98 2.27 8.35 -1.89
CA TYR A 98 1.34 7.25 -1.65
C TYR A 98 1.64 6.49 -0.35
N LEU A 99 2.90 6.20 -0.07
CA LEU A 99 3.31 5.51 1.14
C LEU A 99 2.92 6.31 2.40
N LYS A 100 3.23 7.61 2.43
CA LYS A 100 2.83 8.52 3.51
C LYS A 100 1.31 8.54 3.71
N LYS A 101 0.53 8.60 2.63
CA LYS A 101 -0.94 8.55 2.69
C LYS A 101 -1.45 7.24 3.28
N ILE A 102 -0.91 6.09 2.85
CA ILE A 102 -1.28 4.77 3.37
C ILE A 102 -0.98 4.66 4.86
N GLN A 103 0.18 5.13 5.30
CA GLN A 103 0.55 5.15 6.73
C GLN A 103 -0.39 6.04 7.53
N LYS A 104 -0.70 7.23 7.02
CA LYS A 104 -1.65 8.16 7.65
C LYS A 104 -3.05 7.52 7.78
N GLU A 105 -3.53 6.85 6.74
CA GLU A 105 -4.80 6.12 6.76
C GLU A 105 -4.80 4.99 7.80
N LYS A 106 -3.71 4.21 7.89
CA LYS A 106 -3.56 3.17 8.93
C LYS A 106 -3.63 3.73 10.35
N LEU A 107 -2.93 4.83 10.61
CA LEU A 107 -2.95 5.48 11.93
C LEU A 107 -4.36 6.00 12.25
N LYS A 108 -5.06 6.60 11.28
CA LYS A 108 -6.46 7.01 11.46
C LYS A 108 -7.37 5.82 11.77
N ASN A 109 -7.24 4.72 11.04
CA ASN A 109 -8.03 3.51 11.30
C ASN A 109 -7.72 2.92 12.69
N LYS A 110 -6.47 2.96 13.13
CA LYS A 110 -6.08 2.54 14.49
C LYS A 110 -6.72 3.45 15.55
N LEU A 111 -6.75 4.77 15.35
CA LEU A 111 -7.46 5.68 16.27
C LEU A 111 -8.95 5.37 16.35
N VAL A 112 -9.62 5.10 15.23
CA VAL A 112 -11.05 4.74 15.23
C VAL A 112 -11.30 3.47 16.05
N LYS A 113 -10.46 2.44 15.88
CA LYS A 113 -10.53 1.21 16.69
C LYS A 113 -10.31 1.50 18.17
N LEU A 114 -9.27 2.28 18.51
CA LEU A 114 -8.99 2.66 19.90
C LEU A 114 -10.14 3.44 20.53
N THR A 115 -10.83 4.30 19.79
CA THR A 115 -12.02 5.02 20.29
C THR A 115 -13.15 4.05 20.63
N TYR A 116 -13.38 3.04 19.79
CA TYR A 116 -14.36 1.99 20.08
C TYR A 116 -13.97 1.18 21.33
N ASP A 117 -12.71 0.72 21.38
CA ASP A 117 -12.18 -0.06 22.51
C ASP A 117 -12.22 0.74 23.83
N LEU A 118 -11.94 2.04 23.77
CA LEU A 118 -12.06 2.96 24.90
C LEU A 118 -13.48 3.03 25.43
N LYS A 119 -14.47 3.20 24.52
CA LYS A 119 -15.88 3.23 24.90
C LYS A 119 -16.29 1.94 25.60
N THR A 120 -15.89 0.79 25.05
CA THR A 120 -16.16 -0.52 25.67
C THR A 120 -15.46 -0.69 27.02
N ALA A 121 -14.23 -0.20 27.18
CA ALA A 121 -13.51 -0.24 28.45
C ALA A 121 -14.17 0.68 29.51
N GLU A 122 -14.67 1.85 29.11
CA GLU A 122 -15.43 2.77 29.96
C GLU A 122 -16.75 2.15 30.42
N GLU A 123 -17.50 1.49 29.53
CA GLU A 123 -18.73 0.74 29.86
C GLU A 123 -18.46 -0.39 30.86
N ARG A 124 -17.31 -1.08 30.72
CA ARG A 124 -16.86 -2.14 31.62
C ARG A 124 -16.18 -1.64 32.90
N LYS A 125 -15.96 -0.34 33.03
CA LYS A 125 -15.21 0.31 34.13
C LYS A 125 -13.78 -0.23 34.31
N ASP A 126 -13.16 -0.74 33.25
CA ASP A 126 -11.79 -1.26 33.28
C ASP A 126 -10.77 -0.12 33.22
N GLN A 127 -10.38 0.39 34.40
CA GLN A 127 -9.46 1.52 34.52
C GLN A 127 -8.08 1.24 33.93
N THR A 128 -7.62 -0.02 33.98
CA THR A 128 -6.33 -0.42 33.42
C THR A 128 -6.37 -0.29 31.89
N ALA A 129 -7.41 -0.84 31.25
CA ALA A 129 -7.61 -0.71 29.82
C ALA A 129 -7.78 0.76 29.39
N ILE A 130 -8.57 1.56 30.11
CA ILE A 130 -8.79 2.98 29.80
C ILE A 130 -7.46 3.75 29.80
N SER A 131 -6.65 3.61 30.85
CA SER A 131 -5.37 4.32 30.95
C SER A 131 -4.39 3.93 29.83
N PHE A 132 -4.30 2.64 29.52
CA PHE A 132 -3.47 2.11 28.45
C PHE A 132 -3.91 2.64 27.07
N LEU A 133 -5.20 2.53 26.76
CA LEU A 133 -5.74 2.94 25.46
C LEU A 133 -5.67 4.46 25.25
N ARG A 134 -5.86 5.28 26.30
CA ARG A 134 -5.67 6.73 26.22
C ARG A 134 -4.21 7.10 25.91
N ARG A 135 -3.25 6.39 26.51
CA ARG A 135 -1.83 6.59 26.22
C ARG A 135 -1.51 6.24 24.76
N GLU A 136 -1.96 5.09 24.29
CA GLU A 136 -1.82 4.69 22.88
C GLU A 136 -2.44 5.72 21.92
N PHE A 137 -3.66 6.19 22.22
CA PHE A 137 -4.37 7.18 21.41
C PHE A 137 -3.59 8.49 21.30
N ASN A 138 -3.07 8.99 22.42
CA ASN A 138 -2.28 10.22 22.46
C ASN A 138 -0.98 10.09 21.67
N GLU A 139 -0.28 8.96 21.79
CA GLU A 139 0.96 8.70 21.05
C GLU A 139 0.72 8.64 19.53
N ILE A 140 -0.35 7.99 19.09
CA ILE A 140 -0.71 7.95 17.66
C ILE A 140 -1.14 9.33 17.16
N SER A 141 -1.90 10.08 17.97
CA SER A 141 -2.35 11.43 17.61
C SER A 141 -1.18 12.41 17.41
N LYS A 142 -0.12 12.30 18.23
CA LYS A 142 1.12 13.08 18.04
C LYS A 142 1.82 12.75 16.72
N ARG A 143 1.84 11.48 16.31
CA ARG A 143 2.45 11.04 15.04
C ARG A 143 1.66 11.46 13.80
N LEU A 144 0.41 11.86 13.96
CA LEU A 144 -0.48 12.31 12.88
C LEU A 144 -0.44 13.83 12.65
N LYS A 145 0.09 14.60 13.61
CA LYS A 145 0.35 16.04 13.48
C LYS A 145 1.58 16.26 12.62
#